data_AF-A0A9D1NE14-F1
#
_entry.id   AF-A0A9D1NE14-F1
#
_cell.length_a   1.000
_cell.length_b   1.000
_cell.length_c   1.000
_cell.angle_alpha   90.00
_cell.angle_beta   90.00
_cell.angle_gamma   90.00
#
_symmetry.space_group_name_H-M   'P 1'
#
loop_
_entity.id
_entity.type
_entity.pdbx_description
1 polymer ?
#
loop_
_entity_poly.entity_id
_entity_poly.type
_entity_poly.pdbx_seq_one_letter_code
_entity_poly.pdbx_strand_id
1 'polypeptide(L)'
;MEEEVVREQPKVEGEVQDSLNSLETPETSGSLGKFKDAESLLAAYNNLQAEFTKKCQKLSALEKENNKIVYTEEDWNKRVASFLEKNPEAKKYSREISEAILNNEDLKSKENALELAWSGIAMKNYVEPEKLAKDKTFLNSYIFNNEEIKKQVLESYLKELKTAPEVISGSSGLSPSSKEEFTPKSLSDAKKYVEKFFK
;
A
#
# COMPACT_ATOMS: atom_id res chain seq x y z
N MET A 1 29.59 31.09 35.92
CA MET A 1 30.21 32.28 35.30
C MET A 1 30.30 31.93 33.84
N GLU A 2 29.51 32.63 33.03
CA GLU A 2 29.11 32.27 31.68
C GLU A 2 30.27 32.43 30.70
N GLU A 3 30.56 31.40 29.89
CA GLU A 3 31.44 31.50 28.73
C GLU A 3 30.60 31.82 27.50
N GLU A 4 30.80 33.04 26.98
CA GLU A 4 30.14 33.59 25.80
C GLU A 4 30.83 33.05 24.53
N VAL A 5 30.14 32.17 23.81
CA VAL A 5 30.60 31.63 22.52
C VAL A 5 30.37 32.67 21.42
N VAL A 6 31.44 33.37 21.06
CA VAL A 6 31.51 34.31 19.94
C VAL A 6 31.29 33.57 18.62
N ARG A 7 30.30 34.04 17.85
CA ARG A 7 29.94 33.50 16.54
C ARG A 7 30.92 33.98 15.47
N GLU A 8 31.67 33.05 14.88
CA GLU A 8 32.46 33.30 13.67
C GLU A 8 31.54 33.47 12.45
N GLN A 9 31.77 34.54 11.67
CA GLN A 9 31.18 34.75 10.35
C GLN A 9 32.10 34.12 9.28
N PRO A 10 31.56 33.53 8.20
CA PRO A 10 32.38 33.03 7.11
C PRO A 10 32.92 34.21 6.28
N LYS A 11 34.25 34.27 6.21
CA LYS A 11 35.06 35.15 5.37
C LYS A 11 34.93 34.71 3.91
N VAL A 12 34.33 35.55 3.07
CA VAL A 12 34.38 35.39 1.60
C VAL A 12 35.42 36.37 1.08
N GLU A 13 36.66 35.88 0.96
CA GLU A 13 37.74 36.53 0.22
C GLU A 13 37.46 36.36 -1.28
N GLY A 14 36.92 37.40 -1.89
CA GLY A 14 37.00 37.64 -3.32
C GLY A 14 37.72 38.95 -3.53
N GLU A 15 39.04 38.88 -3.71
CA GLU A 15 39.87 40.02 -4.09
C GLU A 15 39.38 40.57 -5.44
N VAL A 16 38.90 41.81 -5.45
CA VAL A 16 38.84 42.62 -6.67
C VAL A 16 39.82 43.76 -6.44
N GLN A 17 40.96 43.64 -7.10
CA GLN A 17 42.05 44.61 -7.05
C GLN A 17 41.54 46.00 -7.43
N ASP A 18 41.70 46.92 -6.49
CA ASP A 18 41.63 48.36 -6.70
C ASP A 18 42.71 48.75 -7.72
N SER A 19 42.28 48.94 -8.96
CA SER A 19 43.09 49.57 -10.00
C SER A 19 42.51 50.95 -10.29
N LEU A 20 42.89 51.90 -9.44
CA LEU A 20 42.81 53.33 -9.71
C LEU A 20 43.65 53.64 -10.96
N ASN A 21 43.00 53.64 -12.12
CA ASN A 21 43.47 54.39 -13.27
C ASN A 21 42.49 55.53 -13.52
N SER A 22 43.03 56.74 -13.38
CA SER A 22 42.43 58.01 -13.72
C SER A 22 41.72 57.93 -15.08
N LEU A 23 40.40 57.84 -15.07
CA LEU A 23 39.57 58.09 -16.24
C LEU A 23 39.16 59.56 -16.16
N GLU A 24 39.95 60.38 -16.84
CA GLU A 24 39.48 61.66 -17.38
C GLU A 24 38.11 61.41 -18.00
N THR A 25 37.09 62.15 -17.56
CA THR A 25 35.76 62.11 -18.14
C THR A 25 35.86 62.54 -19.60
N PRO A 26 35.72 61.64 -20.59
CA PRO A 26 35.46 62.09 -21.93
C PRO A 26 33.99 62.49 -21.94
N GLU A 27 33.74 63.77 -22.17
CA GLU A 27 32.50 64.27 -22.75
C GLU A 27 32.20 63.45 -24.02
N THR A 28 31.58 62.29 -23.82
CA THR A 28 30.97 61.49 -24.85
C THR A 28 29.53 61.32 -24.40
N SER A 29 28.66 61.93 -25.19
CA SER A 29 27.24 61.63 -25.31
C SER A 29 27.03 60.18 -25.75
N GLY A 30 27.55 59.23 -24.96
CA GLY A 30 27.33 57.80 -25.08
C GLY A 30 26.15 57.42 -24.21
N SER A 31 24.98 57.28 -24.83
CA SER A 31 23.74 56.86 -24.19
C SER A 31 23.96 55.70 -23.23
N LEU A 32 23.66 55.86 -21.93
CA LEU A 32 23.60 54.80 -20.90
C LEU A 32 22.44 53.80 -21.14
N GLY A 33 22.14 53.53 -22.42
CA GLY A 33 21.04 52.71 -22.87
C GLY A 33 19.69 53.27 -22.40
N LYS A 34 19.03 52.51 -21.51
CA LYS A 34 17.70 52.83 -20.98
C LYS A 34 17.73 53.76 -19.76
N PHE A 35 18.91 54.05 -19.21
CA PHE A 35 19.06 54.84 -17.99
C PHE A 35 19.36 56.30 -18.30
N LYS A 36 18.80 57.19 -17.48
CA LYS A 36 18.87 58.64 -17.66
C LYS A 36 20.24 59.23 -17.32
N ASP A 37 20.90 58.68 -16.30
CA ASP A 37 22.21 59.09 -15.78
C ASP A 37 22.92 57.91 -15.10
N ALA A 38 24.20 58.08 -14.78
CA ALA A 38 25.04 57.03 -14.17
C ALA A 38 24.57 56.63 -12.77
N GLU A 39 23.98 57.56 -12.03
CA GLU A 39 23.41 57.32 -10.70
C GLU A 39 22.18 56.41 -10.79
N SER A 40 21.29 56.65 -11.77
CA SER A 40 20.13 55.81 -12.05
C SER A 40 20.53 54.37 -12.42
N LEU A 41 21.63 54.21 -13.16
CA LEU A 41 22.17 52.90 -13.50
C LEU A 41 22.71 52.16 -12.27
N LEU A 42 23.49 52.85 -11.42
CA LEU A 42 24.00 52.29 -10.17
C LEU A 42 22.87 51.92 -9.21
N ALA A 43 21.85 52.77 -9.09
CA ALA A 43 20.67 52.50 -8.27
C ALA A 43 19.91 51.26 -8.77
N ALA A 44 19.73 51.11 -10.09
CA ALA A 44 19.08 49.94 -10.68
C ALA A 44 19.89 48.64 -10.43
N TYR A 45 21.21 48.70 -10.53
CA TYR A 45 22.09 47.58 -10.22
C TYR A 45 21.97 47.16 -8.74
N ASN A 46 22.05 48.11 -7.82
CA ASN A 46 21.93 47.84 -6.38
C ASN A 46 20.56 47.26 -6.02
N ASN A 47 19.49 47.77 -6.64
CA ASN A 47 18.14 47.23 -6.47
C ASN A 47 18.04 45.79 -6.97
N LEU A 48 18.64 45.48 -8.13
CA LEU A 48 18.66 44.12 -8.66
C LEU A 48 19.44 43.16 -7.76
N GLN A 49 20.59 43.59 -7.25
CA GLN A 49 21.39 42.81 -6.30
C GLN A 49 20.63 42.55 -4.99
N ALA A 50 19.91 43.55 -4.48
CA ALA A 50 19.08 43.40 -3.29
C ALA A 50 17.93 42.40 -3.51
N GLU A 51 17.24 42.47 -4.65
CA GLU A 51 16.18 41.50 -4.99
C GLU A 51 16.71 40.08 -5.18
N PHE A 52 17.88 39.92 -5.80
CA PHE A 52 18.52 38.61 -5.93
C PHE A 52 18.88 38.03 -4.55
N THR A 53 19.42 38.87 -3.66
CA THR A 53 19.74 38.49 -2.28
C THR A 53 18.49 38.04 -1.52
N LYS A 54 17.40 38.81 -1.58
CA LYS A 54 16.11 38.44 -0.96
C LYS A 54 15.57 37.12 -1.51
N LYS A 55 15.66 36.91 -2.83
CA LYS A 55 15.19 35.68 -3.48
C LYS A 55 16.01 34.47 -3.04
N CYS A 56 17.34 34.59 -2.97
CA CYS A 56 18.22 33.54 -2.45
C CYS A 56 17.92 33.20 -0.99
N GLN A 57 17.70 34.21 -0.15
CA GLN A 57 17.31 34.01 1.25
C GLN A 57 15.97 33.27 1.36
N LYS A 58 14.97 33.68 0.59
CA LYS A 58 13.66 33.02 0.56
C LYS A 58 13.75 31.57 0.07
N LEU A 59 14.56 31.31 -0.96
CA LEU A 59 14.78 29.97 -1.47
C LEU A 59 15.43 29.08 -0.40
N SER A 60 16.48 29.56 0.25
CA SER A 60 17.16 28.83 1.33
C SER A 60 16.23 28.52 2.51
N ALA A 61 15.32 29.44 2.85
CA ALA A 61 14.32 29.19 3.89
C ALA A 61 13.33 28.08 3.49
N LEU A 62 12.81 28.11 2.26
CA LEU A 62 11.87 27.09 1.76
C LEU A 62 12.52 25.72 1.59
N GLU A 63 13.79 25.66 1.17
CA GLU A 63 14.54 24.41 1.08
C GLU A 63 14.74 23.76 2.45
N LYS A 64 15.03 24.57 3.48
CA LYS A 64 15.12 24.07 4.86
C LYS A 64 13.80 23.53 5.38
N GLU A 65 12.69 24.18 5.02
CA GLU A 65 11.35 23.72 5.40
C GLU A 65 10.98 22.39 4.71
N ASN A 66 11.24 22.28 3.42
CA ASN A 66 10.97 21.05 2.65
C ASN A 66 11.88 19.87 3.05
N ASN A 67 13.09 20.14 3.53
CA ASN A 67 14.02 19.09 3.97
C ASN A 67 13.82 18.70 5.45
N LYS A 68 12.74 19.15 6.09
CA LYS A 68 12.40 18.74 7.44
C LYS A 68 11.96 17.28 7.43
N ILE A 69 12.71 16.43 8.12
CA ILE A 69 12.43 15.00 8.19
C ILE A 69 11.44 14.72 9.33
N VAL A 70 10.27 14.19 8.99
CA VAL A 70 9.12 14.01 9.89
C VAL A 70 9.41 13.06 11.04
N TYR A 71 10.21 12.00 10.82
CA TYR A 71 10.54 11.05 11.88
C TYR A 71 11.59 11.55 12.88
N THR A 72 12.11 12.77 12.70
CA THR A 72 12.99 13.42 13.69
C THR A 72 12.22 14.26 14.71
N GLU A 73 10.90 14.41 14.55
CA GLU A 73 10.05 15.15 15.48
C GLU A 73 9.89 14.41 16.82
N GLU A 74 9.88 15.15 17.93
CA GLU A 74 9.72 14.57 19.29
C GLU A 74 8.42 13.79 19.47
N ASP A 75 7.35 14.20 18.76
CA ASP A 75 6.04 13.56 18.81
C ASP A 75 5.90 12.37 17.86
N TRP A 76 6.92 12.05 17.06
CA TRP A 76 6.87 10.95 16.08
C TRP A 76 6.43 9.62 16.71
N ASN A 77 7.01 9.27 17.85
CA ASN A 77 6.67 8.03 18.55
C ASN A 77 5.20 7.96 18.98
N LYS A 78 4.61 9.10 19.40
CA LYS A 78 3.20 9.17 19.75
C LYS A 78 2.32 8.97 18.52
N ARG A 79 2.68 9.59 17.39
CA ARG A 79 1.97 9.43 16.10
C ARG A 79 2.00 7.98 15.64
N VAL A 80 3.16 7.33 15.69
CA VAL A 80 3.32 5.91 15.36
C VAL A 80 2.45 5.03 16.28
N ALA A 81 2.46 5.29 17.59
CA ALA A 81 1.64 4.55 18.54
C ALA A 81 0.14 4.69 18.22
N SER A 82 -0.35 5.92 18.06
CA SER A 82 -1.75 6.19 17.69
C SER A 82 -2.12 5.58 16.34
N PHE A 83 -1.20 5.56 15.39
CA PHE A 83 -1.41 4.94 14.08
C PHE A 83 -1.57 3.41 14.19
N LEU A 84 -0.72 2.74 14.97
CA LEU A 84 -0.75 1.28 15.17
C LEU A 84 -1.94 0.82 16.03
N GLU A 85 -2.44 1.68 16.91
CA GLU A 85 -3.69 1.44 17.64
C GLU A 85 -4.90 1.46 16.70
N LYS A 86 -4.96 2.47 15.82
CA LYS A 86 -6.02 2.59 14.80
C LYS A 86 -5.93 1.49 13.72
N ASN A 87 -4.72 0.99 13.44
CA ASN A 87 -4.47 -0.02 12.41
C ASN A 87 -3.74 -1.24 13.00
N PRO A 88 -4.45 -2.16 13.68
CA PRO A 88 -3.83 -3.36 14.26
C PRO A 88 -3.13 -4.24 13.22
N GLU A 89 -3.68 -4.33 12.01
CA GLU A 89 -3.12 -5.05 10.87
C GLU A 89 -1.74 -4.52 10.43
N ALA A 90 -1.46 -3.24 10.69
CA ALA A 90 -0.18 -2.64 10.33
C ALA A 90 0.97 -3.11 11.25
N LYS A 91 0.67 -3.64 12.45
CA LYS A 91 1.69 -4.05 13.44
C LYS A 91 2.63 -5.12 12.88
N LYS A 92 2.09 -6.11 12.17
CA LYS A 92 2.89 -7.17 11.50
C LYS A 92 3.84 -6.62 10.43
N TYR A 93 3.54 -5.45 9.89
CA TYR A 93 4.33 -4.80 8.84
C TYR A 93 5.12 -3.58 9.33
N SER A 94 5.21 -3.36 10.64
CA SER A 94 5.91 -2.21 11.24
C SER A 94 7.32 -1.99 10.69
N ARG A 95 8.09 -3.08 10.50
CA ARG A 95 9.43 -3.02 9.90
C ARG A 95 9.39 -2.54 8.46
N GLU A 96 8.54 -3.14 7.63
CA GLU A 96 8.40 -2.79 6.22
C GLU A 96 7.92 -1.34 6.04
N ILE A 97 7.00 -0.88 6.89
CA ILE A 97 6.51 0.50 6.91
C ILE A 97 7.67 1.46 7.19
N SER A 98 8.49 1.12 8.19
CA SER A 98 9.66 1.93 8.56
C SER A 98 10.68 1.98 7.42
N GLU A 99 10.99 0.84 6.81
CA GLU A 99 11.88 0.75 5.66
C GLU A 99 11.35 1.55 4.45
N ALA A 100 10.05 1.50 4.19
CA ALA A 100 9.42 2.26 3.10
C ALA A 100 9.56 3.78 3.29
N ILE A 101 9.45 4.28 4.53
CA ILE A 101 9.63 5.70 4.86
C ILE A 101 11.11 6.11 4.73
N LEU A 102 12.04 5.26 5.19
CA LEU A 102 13.47 5.56 5.13
C LEU A 102 14.03 5.55 3.70
N ASN A 103 13.49 4.67 2.85
CA ASN A 103 13.98 4.50 1.47
C ASN A 103 13.34 5.47 0.47
N ASN A 104 12.20 6.07 0.79
CA ASN A 104 11.49 6.98 -0.12
C ASN A 104 11.64 8.43 0.35
N GLU A 105 12.41 9.24 -0.40
CA GLU A 105 12.65 10.66 -0.07
C GLU A 105 11.35 11.47 0.05
N ASP A 106 10.36 11.19 -0.80
CA ASP A 106 9.08 11.91 -0.78
C ASP A 106 8.29 11.65 0.51
N LEU A 107 8.51 10.50 1.17
CA LEU A 107 7.82 10.15 2.41
C LEU A 107 8.52 10.72 3.64
N LYS A 108 9.79 11.10 3.55
CA LYS A 108 10.56 11.60 4.71
C LYS A 108 10.00 12.93 5.23
N SER A 109 9.50 13.78 4.34
CA SER A 109 9.03 15.12 4.66
C SER A 109 7.51 15.24 4.78
N LYS A 110 6.75 14.18 4.48
CA LYS A 110 5.28 14.21 4.47
C LYS A 110 4.70 13.86 5.83
N GLU A 111 3.78 14.69 6.31
CA GLU A 111 3.11 14.46 7.59
C GLU A 111 2.34 13.13 7.64
N ASN A 112 1.75 12.72 6.52
CA ASN A 112 1.01 11.47 6.34
C ASN A 112 1.90 10.31 5.83
N ALA A 113 3.19 10.31 6.17
CA ALA A 113 4.14 9.29 5.74
C ALA A 113 3.71 7.87 6.16
N LEU A 114 3.17 7.72 7.37
CA LEU A 114 2.75 6.43 7.93
C LEU A 114 1.60 5.82 7.13
N GLU A 115 0.58 6.62 6.84
CA GLU A 115 -0.60 6.20 6.08
C GLU A 115 -0.23 5.85 4.63
N LEU A 116 0.61 6.66 3.99
CA LEU A 116 1.06 6.42 2.62
C LEU A 116 1.90 5.15 2.54
N ALA A 117 2.90 4.99 3.43
CA ALA A 117 3.73 3.79 3.47
C ALA A 117 2.90 2.52 3.74
N TRP A 118 1.98 2.60 4.71
CA TRP A 118 1.07 1.50 5.01
C TRP A 118 0.18 1.14 3.82
N SER A 119 -0.40 2.13 3.14
CA SER A 119 -1.26 1.89 1.98
C SER A 119 -0.54 1.12 0.88
N GLY A 120 0.71 1.46 0.58
CA GLY A 120 1.52 0.75 -0.41
C GLY A 120 1.79 -0.70 0.00
N ILE A 121 2.10 -0.94 1.27
CA ILE A 121 2.37 -2.29 1.79
C ILE A 121 1.09 -3.12 1.87
N ALA A 122 -0.03 -2.52 2.28
CA ALA A 122 -1.32 -3.16 2.31
C ALA A 122 -1.75 -3.58 0.90
N MET A 123 -1.58 -2.71 -0.10
CA MET A 123 -1.85 -3.05 -1.50
C MET A 123 -0.92 -4.16 -2.02
N LYS A 124 0.37 -4.10 -1.69
CA LYS A 124 1.34 -5.13 -2.09
C LYS A 124 1.01 -6.50 -1.51
N ASN A 125 0.53 -6.54 -0.27
CA ASN A 125 0.17 -7.77 0.44
C ASN A 125 -1.31 -8.15 0.27
N TYR A 126 -2.08 -7.38 -0.50
CA TYR A 126 -3.48 -7.69 -0.75
C TYR A 126 -3.60 -8.93 -1.63
N VAL A 127 -4.41 -9.89 -1.18
CA VAL A 127 -4.74 -11.09 -1.94
C VAL A 127 -6.23 -11.05 -2.26
N GLU A 128 -6.55 -11.17 -3.54
CA GLU A 128 -7.94 -11.21 -4.01
C GLU A 128 -8.68 -12.42 -3.42
N PRO A 129 -9.95 -12.27 -3.00
CA PRO A 129 -10.72 -13.37 -2.42
C PRO A 129 -10.79 -14.60 -3.33
N GLU A 130 -10.87 -14.40 -4.65
CA GLU A 130 -10.92 -15.49 -5.63
C GLU A 130 -9.63 -16.33 -5.66
N LYS A 131 -8.48 -15.69 -5.43
CA LYS A 131 -7.19 -16.39 -5.32
C LYS A 131 -7.11 -17.14 -4.00
N LEU A 132 -7.58 -16.51 -2.92
CA LEU A 132 -7.62 -17.11 -1.58
C LEU A 132 -8.52 -18.36 -1.53
N ALA A 133 -9.65 -18.33 -2.22
CA ALA A 133 -10.57 -19.47 -2.35
C ALA A 133 -9.97 -20.66 -3.12
N LYS A 134 -8.87 -20.45 -3.85
CA LYS A 134 -8.14 -21.51 -4.59
C LYS A 134 -6.84 -21.91 -3.88
N ASP A 135 -6.41 -21.14 -2.88
CA ASP A 135 -5.19 -21.42 -2.14
C ASP A 135 -5.41 -22.58 -1.17
N LYS A 136 -4.78 -23.71 -1.48
CA LYS A 136 -4.87 -24.94 -0.69
C LYS A 136 -4.35 -24.74 0.75
N THR A 137 -3.36 -23.88 0.95
CA THR A 137 -2.80 -23.67 2.29
C THR A 137 -3.80 -22.93 3.17
N PHE A 138 -4.33 -21.82 2.67
CA PHE A 138 -5.41 -21.08 3.32
C PHE A 138 -6.64 -21.94 3.59
N LEU A 139 -7.14 -22.66 2.58
CA LEU A 139 -8.34 -23.49 2.73
C LEU A 139 -8.17 -24.56 3.82
N ASN A 140 -7.05 -25.28 3.84
CA ASN A 140 -6.81 -26.28 4.86
C ASN A 140 -6.72 -25.65 6.26
N SER A 141 -5.94 -24.58 6.42
CA SER A 141 -5.68 -23.96 7.71
C SER A 141 -6.91 -23.29 8.32
N TYR A 142 -7.73 -22.61 7.51
CA TYR A 142 -8.79 -21.73 8.01
C TYR A 142 -10.21 -22.19 7.67
N ILE A 143 -10.41 -22.97 6.61
CA ILE A 143 -11.76 -23.38 6.15
C ILE A 143 -12.05 -24.84 6.52
N PHE A 144 -11.24 -25.79 6.04
CA PHE A 144 -11.49 -27.22 6.24
C PHE A 144 -11.27 -27.69 7.67
N ASN A 145 -10.40 -27.00 8.43
CA ASN A 145 -10.23 -27.26 9.86
C ASN A 145 -11.28 -26.57 10.74
N ASN A 146 -12.13 -25.71 10.18
CA ASN A 146 -13.19 -25.03 10.93
C ASN A 146 -14.46 -25.91 10.96
N GLU A 147 -14.76 -26.48 12.13
CA GLU A 147 -15.92 -27.35 12.33
C GLU A 147 -17.27 -26.67 12.04
N GLU A 148 -17.38 -25.38 12.37
CA GLU A 148 -18.62 -24.62 12.15
C GLU A 148 -18.91 -24.45 10.66
N ILE A 149 -17.88 -24.09 9.88
CA ILE A 149 -17.99 -23.96 8.42
C ILE A 149 -18.30 -25.31 7.79
N LYS A 150 -17.60 -26.37 8.19
CA LYS A 150 -17.87 -27.74 7.68
C LYS A 150 -19.31 -28.14 7.90
N LYS A 151 -19.84 -27.93 9.12
CA LYS A 151 -21.23 -28.23 9.45
C LYS A 151 -22.19 -27.44 8.56
N GLN A 152 -21.97 -26.14 8.40
CA GLN A 152 -22.82 -25.29 7.57
C GLN A 152 -22.85 -25.73 6.10
N VAL A 153 -21.68 -26.09 5.53
CA VAL A 153 -21.58 -26.61 4.16
C VAL A 153 -22.32 -27.94 4.02
N LEU A 154 -22.12 -28.87 4.96
CA LEU A 154 -22.79 -30.17 4.95
C LEU A 154 -24.31 -30.04 5.10
N GLU A 155 -24.78 -29.17 6.00
CA GLU A 155 -26.21 -28.91 6.17
C GLU A 155 -26.84 -28.32 4.92
N SER A 156 -26.16 -27.38 4.26
CA SER A 156 -26.64 -26.78 3.01
C SER A 156 -26.74 -27.84 1.91
N TYR A 157 -25.69 -28.65 1.76
CA TYR A 157 -25.66 -29.77 0.80
C TYR A 157 -26.76 -30.81 1.09
N LEU A 158 -26.94 -31.22 2.34
CA LEU A 158 -28.00 -32.16 2.71
C LEU A 158 -29.41 -31.58 2.54
N LYS A 159 -29.60 -30.27 2.74
CA LYS A 159 -30.88 -29.59 2.46
C LYS A 159 -31.21 -29.60 0.98
N GLU A 160 -30.23 -29.35 0.11
CA GLU A 160 -30.39 -29.47 -1.34
C GLU A 160 -30.75 -30.91 -1.73
N LEU A 161 -30.10 -31.91 -1.14
CA LEU A 161 -30.42 -33.32 -1.40
C LEU A 161 -31.79 -33.77 -0.87
N LYS A 162 -32.37 -33.06 0.12
CA LYS A 162 -33.69 -33.39 0.68
C LYS A 162 -34.86 -33.09 -0.26
N THR A 163 -34.62 -32.52 -1.44
CA THR A 163 -35.61 -32.61 -2.51
C THR A 163 -35.73 -34.08 -2.93
N ALA A 164 -36.73 -34.77 -2.37
CA ALA A 164 -37.07 -36.10 -2.82
C ALA A 164 -37.25 -36.05 -4.35
N PRO A 165 -36.62 -36.95 -5.12
CA PRO A 165 -36.91 -37.02 -6.54
C PRO A 165 -38.42 -37.21 -6.71
N GLU A 166 -39.00 -36.66 -7.79
CA GLU A 166 -40.35 -37.02 -8.19
C GLU A 166 -40.37 -38.53 -8.47
N VAL A 167 -40.61 -39.30 -7.42
CA VAL A 167 -41.01 -40.69 -7.55
C VAL A 167 -42.36 -40.63 -8.22
N ILE A 168 -42.45 -41.22 -9.43
CA ILE A 168 -43.72 -41.50 -10.09
C ILE A 168 -44.55 -42.25 -9.04
N SER A 169 -45.45 -41.54 -8.38
CA SER A 169 -46.41 -42.10 -7.46
C SER A 169 -47.45 -42.80 -8.31
N GLY A 170 -47.05 -43.95 -8.86
CA GLY A 170 -47.97 -44.89 -9.44
C GLY A 170 -48.97 -45.24 -8.35
N SER A 171 -50.20 -44.79 -8.51
CA SER A 171 -51.39 -45.29 -7.82
C SER A 171 -51.68 -46.77 -8.16
N SER A 172 -50.64 -47.56 -8.37
CA SER A 172 -50.60 -48.99 -8.63
C SER A 172 -49.24 -49.46 -8.16
N GLY A 173 -49.21 -50.00 -6.94
CA GLY A 173 -47.99 -50.42 -6.27
C GLY A 173 -47.18 -51.40 -7.12
N LEU A 174 -46.02 -50.95 -7.54
CA LEU A 174 -44.91 -51.81 -7.96
C LEU A 174 -43.76 -51.50 -7.01
N SER A 175 -43.73 -52.21 -5.88
CA SER A 175 -42.46 -52.41 -5.17
C SER A 175 -41.46 -53.00 -6.17
N PRO A 176 -40.16 -52.63 -6.09
CA PRO A 176 -39.14 -53.32 -6.85
C PRO A 176 -39.15 -54.76 -6.35
N SER A 177 -39.77 -55.64 -7.12
CA SER A 177 -39.73 -57.08 -6.86
C SER A 177 -38.28 -57.47 -7.10
N SER A 178 -37.52 -57.63 -6.01
CA SER A 178 -36.40 -58.57 -6.06
C SER A 178 -37.00 -59.84 -6.63
N LYS A 179 -36.55 -60.25 -7.82
CA LYS A 179 -36.91 -61.57 -8.34
C LYS A 179 -36.49 -62.54 -7.25
N GLU A 180 -37.45 -63.13 -6.55
CA GLU A 180 -37.17 -64.29 -5.72
C GLU A 180 -36.56 -65.32 -6.67
N GLU A 181 -35.27 -65.62 -6.46
CA GLU A 181 -34.65 -66.76 -7.11
C GLU A 181 -35.50 -67.98 -6.73
N PHE A 182 -36.09 -68.64 -7.73
CA PHE A 182 -37.02 -69.74 -7.51
C PHE A 182 -36.31 -70.85 -6.73
N THR A 183 -36.61 -70.96 -5.44
CA THR A 183 -36.12 -72.03 -4.58
C THR A 183 -37.16 -73.14 -4.54
N PRO A 184 -36.88 -74.34 -5.08
CA PRO A 184 -37.87 -75.41 -5.10
C PRO A 184 -38.18 -75.89 -3.68
N LYS A 185 -39.45 -75.85 -3.29
CA LYS A 185 -39.92 -76.24 -1.94
C LYS A 185 -40.37 -77.70 -1.84
N SER A 186 -40.37 -78.43 -2.95
CA SER A 186 -40.73 -79.85 -3.01
C SER A 186 -39.85 -80.61 -4.01
N LEU A 187 -39.78 -81.94 -3.86
CA LEU A 187 -39.03 -82.80 -4.78
C LEU A 187 -39.53 -82.66 -6.24
N SER A 188 -40.85 -82.51 -6.40
CA SER A 188 -41.50 -82.31 -7.70
C SER A 188 -41.11 -80.96 -8.32
N ASP A 189 -41.02 -79.91 -7.51
CA ASP A 189 -40.59 -78.57 -7.96
C ASP A 189 -39.10 -78.54 -8.27
N ALA A 190 -38.27 -79.26 -7.52
CA ALA A 190 -36.84 -79.38 -7.77
C ALA A 190 -36.57 -80.05 -9.11
N LYS A 191 -37.32 -81.12 -9.43
CA LYS A 191 -37.23 -81.79 -10.74
C LYS A 191 -37.56 -80.83 -11.89
N LYS A 192 -38.67 -80.10 -11.79
CA LYS A 192 -39.09 -79.12 -12.81
C LYS A 192 -38.10 -77.95 -12.94
N TYR A 193 -37.47 -77.55 -11.84
CA TYR A 193 -36.44 -76.51 -11.84
C TYR A 193 -35.20 -76.94 -12.61
N VAL A 194 -34.70 -78.15 -12.32
CA VAL A 194 -33.52 -78.72 -12.98
C VAL A 194 -33.76 -78.98 -14.47
N GLU A 195 -34.96 -79.43 -14.87
CA GLU A 195 -35.32 -79.63 -16.28
C GLU A 195 -35.21 -78.35 -17.14
N LYS A 196 -35.30 -77.15 -16.54
CA LYS A 196 -35.13 -75.88 -17.26
C LYS A 196 -33.67 -75.57 -17.61
N PHE A 197 -32.70 -76.21 -16.96
CA PHE A 197 -31.27 -76.01 -17.23
C PHE A 197 -30.69 -76.99 -18.26
N PHE A 198 -31.41 -78.07 -18.57
CA PHE A 198 -30.96 -79.13 -19.47
C PHE A 198 -31.77 -79.22 -20.78
N LYS A 199 -32.54 -78.17 -21.11
CA LYS A 199 -33.20 -77.99 -22.42
C LYS A 199 -32.40 -77.05 -23.31
#